data_AF-A0AAW8K6T6-F1
#
_entry.id   AF-A0AAW8K6T6-F1
#
_cell.length_a   1.000
_cell.length_b   1.000
_cell.length_c   1.000
_cell.angle_alpha   90.00
_cell.angle_beta   90.00
_cell.angle_gamma   90.00
#
_symmetry.space_group_name_H-M   'P 1'
#
loop_
_entity.id
_entity.type
_entity.pdbx_description
1 polymer ?
#
loop_
_entity_poly.entity_id
_entity_poly.type
_entity_poly.pdbx_seq_one_letter_code
_entity_poly.pdbx_strand_id
1 'polypeptide(L)' 'LGTKEAQAIVPLAVKKIKSYPIENVYVTKDTHGENYMETSEGKHLPVEHCIKGTPGWGLDARIEAVTQGGYMIEK' A
#
# COMPACT_ATOMS: atom_id res chain seq x y z
N LEU A 1 -3.39 -1.68 -10.00
CA LEU A 1 -3.62 -3.09 -9.58
C LEU A 1 -3.49 -3.99 -10.81
N GLY A 2 -2.51 -4.91 -10.80
CA GLY A 2 -2.07 -5.63 -12.00
C GLY A 2 -2.90 -6.87 -12.40
N THR A 3 -3.78 -7.37 -11.54
CA THR A 3 -4.60 -8.57 -11.81
C THR A 3 -6.07 -8.35 -11.45
N LYS A 4 -6.97 -9.19 -12.01
CA LYS A 4 -8.40 -9.14 -11.72
C LYS A 4 -8.70 -9.51 -10.27
N GLU A 5 -7.95 -10.46 -9.74
CA GLU A 5 -8.02 -10.94 -8.37
C GLU A 5 -7.67 -9.81 -7.39
N ALA A 6 -6.59 -9.06 -7.66
CA ALA A 6 -6.20 -7.91 -6.84
C ALA A 6 -7.27 -6.81 -6.84
N GLN A 7 -7.87 -6.54 -8.00
CA GLN A 7 -8.96 -5.55 -8.11
C GLN A 7 -10.23 -6.01 -7.36
N ALA A 8 -10.54 -7.31 -7.39
CA ALA A 8 -11.72 -7.89 -6.75
C ALA A 8 -11.66 -7.87 -5.21
N ILE A 9 -10.46 -7.87 -4.63
CA ILE A 9 -10.28 -7.82 -3.17
C ILE A 9 -10.63 -6.44 -2.60
N VAL A 10 -10.46 -5.34 -3.35
CA VAL A 10 -10.65 -3.98 -2.83
C VAL A 10 -12.01 -3.75 -2.14
N PRO A 11 -13.18 -4.07 -2.74
CA PRO A 11 -14.46 -3.90 -2.05
C PRO A 11 -14.58 -4.76 -0.78
N LEU A 12 -13.98 -5.95 -0.77
CA LEU A 12 -13.99 -6.83 0.41
C LEU A 12 -13.09 -6.28 1.53
N ALA A 13 -11.92 -5.75 1.17
CA ALA A 13 -11.01 -5.09 2.09
C ALA A 13 -11.66 -3.82 2.69
N VAL A 14 -12.32 -3.00 1.88
CA VAL A 14 -13.10 -1.84 2.36
C VAL A 14 -14.15 -2.28 3.38
N LYS A 15 -14.93 -3.32 3.07
CA LYS A 15 -15.94 -3.85 3.99
C LYS A 15 -15.31 -4.34 5.29
N LYS A 16 -14.16 -5.01 5.21
CA LYS A 16 -13.43 -5.53 6.36
C LYS A 16 -12.87 -4.41 7.24
N ILE A 17 -12.24 -3.39 6.65
CA ILE A 17 -11.70 -2.24 7.37
C ILE A 17 -12.81 -1.54 8.16
N LYS A 18 -13.96 -1.26 7.51
CA LYS A 18 -15.12 -0.63 8.17
C LYS A 18 -15.75 -1.45 9.29
N SER A 19 -15.42 -2.75 9.41
CA SER A 19 -15.91 -3.59 10.51
C SER A 19 -15.12 -3.44 11.80
N TYR A 20 -14.01 -2.68 11.77
CA TYR A 20 -13.20 -2.37 12.94
C TYR A 20 -13.27 -0.88 13.29
N PRO A 21 -13.14 -0.54 14.59
CA PRO A 21 -12.81 0.82 14.99
C PRO A 21 -11.50 1.27 14.30
N ILE A 22 -11.45 2.52 13.85
CA ILE A 22 -10.35 3.05 13.04
C ILE A 22 -9.01 3.02 13.79
N GLU A 23 -9.05 3.20 15.11
CA GLU A 23 -7.92 3.08 16.03
C GLU A 23 -7.30 1.68 16.09
N ASN A 24 -8.00 0.66 15.59
CA ASN A 24 -7.51 -0.71 15.50
C ASN A 24 -7.05 -1.08 14.08
N VAL A 25 -7.03 -0.11 13.15
CA VAL A 25 -6.61 -0.32 11.77
C VAL A 25 -5.19 0.18 11.58
N TYR A 26 -4.32 -0.73 11.16
CA TYR A 26 -2.93 -0.46 10.80
C TYR A 26 -2.76 -0.67 9.30
N VAL A 27 -2.23 0.34 8.63
CA VAL A 27 -1.93 0.30 7.20
C VAL A 27 -0.43 0.40 7.01
N THR A 28 0.15 -0.55 6.29
CA THR A 28 1.57 -0.50 5.94
C THR A 28 1.74 -0.14 4.48
N LYS A 29 2.64 0.80 4.19
CA LYS A 29 3.08 1.11 2.83
C LYS A 29 4.50 0.63 2.66
N ASP A 30 4.69 -0.26 1.70
CA ASP A 30 6.03 -0.57 1.22
C ASP A 30 6.60 0.69 0.59
N THR A 31 7.70 1.21 1.12
CA THR A 31 8.20 2.53 0.75
C THR A 31 9.66 2.45 0.40
N HIS A 32 9.95 2.72 -0.87
CA HIS A 32 11.32 2.74 -1.37
C HIS A 32 11.75 4.17 -1.73
N GLY A 33 13.06 4.41 -1.61
CA GLY A 33 13.70 5.64 -2.07
C GLY A 33 14.25 5.51 -3.50
N GLU A 34 14.76 6.61 -4.04
CA GLU A 34 15.39 6.65 -5.38
C GLU A 34 16.60 5.71 -5.49
N ASN A 35 17.22 5.34 -4.37
CA ASN A 35 18.32 4.39 -4.29
C ASN A 35 17.86 2.91 -4.26
N TYR A 36 16.61 2.60 -4.63
CA TYR A 36 16.05 1.25 -4.59
C TYR A 36 16.99 0.20 -5.22
N MET A 37 17.54 0.51 -6.40
CA MET A 37 18.42 -0.40 -7.15
C MET A 37 19.74 -0.74 -6.43
N GLU A 38 20.14 0.07 -5.44
CA GLU A 38 21.35 -0.17 -4.64
C GLU A 38 21.10 -1.09 -3.43
N THR A 39 19.82 -1.24 -3.04
CA THR A 39 19.41 -2.08 -1.91
C THR A 39 19.59 -3.57 -2.20
N SER A 40 19.54 -4.41 -1.16
CA SER A 40 19.52 -5.86 -1.34
C SER A 40 18.32 -6.29 -2.18
N GLU A 41 17.15 -5.72 -1.93
CA GLU A 41 15.94 -6.06 -2.67
C GLU A 41 16.05 -5.68 -4.15
N GLY A 42 16.45 -4.44 -4.47
CA GLY A 42 16.59 -3.98 -5.86
C GLY A 42 17.64 -4.76 -6.66
N LYS A 43 18.65 -5.34 -6.00
CA LYS A 43 19.60 -6.26 -6.65
C LYS A 43 18.98 -7.62 -7.01
N HIS A 44 18.01 -8.10 -6.23
CA HIS A 44 17.34 -9.39 -6.45
C HIS A 44 16.03 -9.27 -7.24
N LEU A 45 15.39 -8.09 -7.20
CA LEU A 45 14.20 -7.72 -7.94
C LEU A 45 14.47 -6.37 -8.65
N PRO A 46 15.14 -6.37 -9.81
CA PRO A 46 15.63 -5.15 -10.48
C PRO A 46 14.51 -4.44 -11.26
N VAL A 47 13.42 -4.12 -10.57
CA VAL A 47 12.26 -3.40 -11.09
C VAL A 47 11.87 -2.36 -10.06
N GLU A 48 11.97 -1.08 -10.40
CA GLU A 48 11.52 0.00 -9.51
C GLU A 48 10.01 -0.10 -9.27
N HIS A 49 9.63 -0.08 -8.00
CA HIS A 49 8.24 -0.05 -7.57
C HIS A 49 8.15 0.62 -6.20
N CYS A 50 6.93 0.95 -5.76
CA CYS A 50 6.69 1.48 -4.41
C CYS A 50 7.57 2.69 -4.00
N ILE A 51 8.07 3.46 -4.98
CA ILE A 51 8.92 4.62 -4.75
C ILE A 51 8.10 5.76 -4.16
N LYS A 52 8.55 6.31 -3.04
CA LYS A 52 7.84 7.38 -2.32
C LYS A 52 7.49 8.55 -3.23
N GLY A 53 6.24 8.99 -3.16
CA GLY A 53 5.74 10.12 -3.95
C GLY A 53 5.33 9.78 -5.40
N THR A 54 5.58 8.56 -5.88
CA THR A 54 5.12 8.15 -7.22
C THR A 54 3.65 7.72 -7.19
N PRO A 55 2.93 7.79 -8.33
CA PRO A 55 1.53 7.35 -8.40
C PRO A 55 1.33 5.89 -7.99
N GLY A 56 2.30 5.01 -8.24
CA GLY A 56 2.24 3.59 -7.89
C GLY A 56 2.44 3.28 -6.40
N TRP A 57 2.93 4.25 -5.61
CA TRP A 57 3.14 4.13 -4.17
C TRP A 57 1.92 4.52 -3.33
N GLY A 58 0.95 5.23 -3.90
CA GLY A 58 -0.30 5.58 -3.24
C GLY A 58 -1.17 4.36 -2.91
N LEU A 59 -2.07 4.51 -1.93
CA LEU A 59 -3.13 3.52 -1.71
C LEU A 59 -4.19 3.66 -2.80
N ASP A 60 -4.95 2.58 -3.02
CA ASP A 60 -6.19 2.68 -3.79
C ASP A 60 -7.13 3.69 -3.10
N ALA A 61 -7.68 4.64 -3.86
CA ALA A 61 -8.48 5.73 -3.31
C ALA A 61 -9.66 5.26 -2.43
N ARG A 62 -10.22 4.07 -2.72
CA ARG A 62 -11.30 3.48 -1.93
C ARG A 62 -10.83 2.98 -0.56
N ILE A 63 -9.59 2.50 -0.49
CA ILE A 63 -8.94 2.09 0.76
C ILE A 63 -8.53 3.32 1.55
N GLU A 64 -7.90 4.30 0.88
CA GLU A 64 -7.48 5.56 1.51
C GLU A 64 -8.64 6.28 2.21
N ALA A 65 -9.79 6.36 1.53
CA ALA A 65 -11.00 6.99 2.07
C ALA A 65 -11.54 6.35 3.36
N VAL A 66 -11.17 5.10 3.66
CA VAL A 66 -11.68 4.36 4.83
C VAL A 66 -10.62 4.08 5.89
N THR A 67 -9.38 4.53 5.65
CA THR A 67 -8.26 4.37 6.59
C THR A 67 -7.81 5.71 7.19
N GLN A 68 -8.48 6.82 6.86
CA GLN A 68 -8.19 8.13 7.47
C GLN A 68 -8.38 8.08 9.00
N GLY A 69 -7.37 8.53 9.74
CA GLY A 69 -7.35 8.48 11.20
C GLY A 69 -6.82 7.17 11.81
N GLY A 70 -6.52 6.16 10.98
CA GLY A 70 -5.80 4.95 11.39
C GLY A 70 -4.29 5.16 11.42
N TYR A 71 -3.55 4.13 11.83
CA TYR A 71 -2.09 4.19 11.87
C TYR A 71 -1.49 3.89 10.50
N MET A 72 -0.70 4.82 9.96
CA MET A 72 0.06 4.64 8.73
C MET A 72 1.53 4.36 9.05
N ILE A 73 2.04 3.23 8.56
CA ILE A 73 3.41 2.80 8.77
C ILE A 73 4.09 2.66 7.41
N GLU A 74 5.10 3.48 7.16
CA GLU A 74 5.99 3.30 6.01
C GLU A 74 7.09 2.32 6.41
N LYS A 75 7.24 1.25 5.63
CA LYS A 75 8.29 0.24 5.80
C LYS A 75 9.43 0.49 4.83
#